data_AF-A0A529MHA7-F1
#
_entry.id   AF-A0A529MHA7-F1
#
_cell.length_a   1.000
_cell.length_b   1.000
_cell.length_c   1.000
_cell.angle_alpha   90.00
_cell.angle_beta   90.00
_cell.angle_gamma   90.00
#
_symmetry.space_group_name_H-M   'P 1'
#
loop_
_entity.id
_entity.type
_entity.pdbx_description
1 polymer ?
#
loop_
_entity_poly.entity_id
_entity_poly.type
_entity_poly.pdbx_seq_one_letter_code
_entity_poly.pdbx_strand_id
1 'polypeptide(L)'
;SFATLVWLKSPPDWMTRDEKDLDRLPGELRSLAKTYAIDLVHLNAPAQAAGLDLTCPIVAVSHSCVATWLHAVRGQAPADAWSWQRDRNRAGFDRADVVIAPSRS
;
A
#
# COMPACT_ATOMS: atom_id res chain seq x y z
N SER A 1 10.69 5.11 -25.39
CA SER A 1 10.57 5.00 -23.92
C SER A 1 10.34 3.53 -23.57
N PHE A 2 10.96 2.99 -22.52
CA PHE A 2 10.75 1.61 -22.06
C PHE A 2 9.74 1.50 -20.92
N ALA A 3 9.31 2.63 -20.34
CA ALA A 3 8.31 2.70 -19.29
C ALA A 3 7.55 4.04 -19.31
N THR A 4 6.39 4.08 -18.67
CA THR A 4 5.61 5.30 -18.42
C THR A 4 5.70 5.65 -16.95
N LEU A 5 6.00 6.91 -16.64
CA LEU A 5 5.99 7.44 -15.27
C LEU A 5 4.77 8.33 -15.07
N VAL A 6 4.00 8.06 -14.01
CA VAL A 6 2.87 8.89 -13.60
C VAL A 6 3.01 9.25 -12.13
N TRP A 7 2.90 10.55 -11.82
CA TRP A 7 2.92 11.05 -10.44
C TRP A 7 1.52 11.08 -9.86
N LEU A 8 1.31 10.38 -8.75
CA LEU A 8 0.05 10.41 -8.01
C LEU A 8 -0.05 11.66 -7.13
N LYS A 9 -1.27 12.03 -6.74
CA LYS A 9 -1.54 13.07 -5.75
C LYS A 9 -1.51 12.52 -4.33
N SER A 10 -1.86 11.24 -4.15
CA SER A 10 -1.78 10.59 -2.85
C SER A 10 -0.32 10.44 -2.40
N PRO A 11 0.02 10.83 -1.17
CA PRO A 11 1.35 10.64 -0.61
C PRO A 11 1.64 9.17 -0.28
N PRO A 12 2.91 8.80 -0.05
CA PRO A 12 3.25 7.55 0.61
C PRO A 12 2.63 7.46 2.02
N ASP A 13 2.18 6.26 2.40
CA ASP A 13 1.52 5.97 3.68
C ASP A 13 2.34 6.34 4.93
N TRP A 14 3.67 6.19 4.87
CA TRP A 14 4.57 6.57 5.96
C TRP A 14 4.81 8.08 6.07
N MET A 15 4.33 8.89 5.12
CA MET A 15 4.42 10.35 5.14
C MET A 15 3.13 11.02 5.63
N THR A 16 2.06 10.27 5.86
CA THR A 16 0.77 10.81 6.31
C THR A 16 0.60 10.72 7.82
N ARG A 17 -0.25 11.58 8.37
CA ARG A 17 -0.63 11.55 9.79
C ARG A 17 -2.01 10.93 10.00
N ASP A 18 -2.87 11.04 8.99
CA ASP A 18 -4.24 10.53 8.99
C ASP A 18 -4.40 9.57 7.81
N GLU A 19 -5.16 8.49 8.03
CA GLU A 19 -5.50 7.52 6.99
C GLU A 19 -6.24 8.18 5.81
N LYS A 20 -7.04 9.21 6.07
CA LYS A 20 -7.86 9.90 5.06
C LYS A 20 -7.05 10.52 3.92
N ASP A 21 -5.78 10.81 4.15
CA ASP A 21 -4.86 11.30 3.11
C ASP A 21 -4.67 10.27 1.98
N LEU A 22 -4.99 8.99 2.23
CA LEU A 22 -4.87 7.87 1.30
C LEU A 22 -6.20 7.47 0.66
N ASP A 23 -7.34 8.10 0.99
CA ASP A 23 -8.67 7.72 0.47
C ASP A 23 -8.78 7.86 -1.05
N ARG A 24 -7.95 8.74 -1.65
CA ARG A 24 -7.92 8.96 -3.10
C ARG A 24 -7.12 7.91 -3.85
N LEU A 25 -6.19 7.23 -3.18
CA LEU A 25 -5.23 6.32 -3.81
C LEU A 25 -5.92 5.21 -4.63
N PRO A 26 -6.98 4.53 -4.14
CA PRO A 26 -7.66 3.51 -4.93
C PRO A 26 -8.24 4.04 -6.24
N GLY A 27 -8.80 5.25 -6.22
CA GLY A 27 -9.37 5.91 -7.39
C GLY A 27 -8.30 6.29 -8.41
N GLU A 28 -7.16 6.81 -7.94
CA GLU A 28 -6.03 7.14 -8.80
C GLU A 28 -5.48 5.89 -9.50
N LEU A 29 -5.23 4.81 -8.75
CA LEU A 29 -4.74 3.55 -9.30
C LEU A 29 -5.72 2.92 -10.29
N ARG A 30 -7.03 2.95 -10.00
CA ARG A 30 -8.07 2.46 -10.91
C ARG A 30 -8.10 3.22 -12.23
N SER A 31 -7.96 4.54 -12.17
CA SER A 31 -7.89 5.38 -13.38
C SER A 31 -6.70 4.99 -14.26
N LEU A 32 -5.52 4.77 -13.65
CA LEU A 32 -4.33 4.32 -14.36
C LEU A 32 -4.48 2.92 -14.93
N ALA A 33 -5.00 1.97 -14.14
CA ALA A 33 -5.22 0.60 -14.59
C ALA A 33 -6.10 0.55 -15.84
N LYS A 34 -7.18 1.36 -15.87
CA LYS A 34 -8.06 1.49 -17.03
C LYS A 34 -7.36 2.17 -18.22
N THR A 35 -6.66 3.27 -17.97
CA THR A 35 -6.05 4.11 -19.02
C THR A 35 -4.96 3.36 -19.78
N TYR A 36 -4.17 2.56 -19.07
CA TYR A 36 -3.03 1.84 -19.64
C TYR A 36 -3.31 0.35 -19.88
N ALA A 37 -4.55 -0.09 -19.73
CA ALA A 37 -4.95 -1.50 -19.87
C ALA A 37 -4.03 -2.44 -19.05
N ILE A 38 -3.89 -2.15 -17.76
CA ILE A 38 -2.97 -2.89 -16.88
C ILE A 38 -3.54 -4.27 -16.54
N ASP A 39 -2.75 -5.32 -16.85
CA ASP A 39 -3.11 -6.72 -16.60
C ASP A 39 -2.58 -7.28 -15.26
N LEU A 40 -1.75 -6.52 -14.54
CA LEU A 40 -1.18 -6.87 -13.23
C LEU A 40 -0.76 -5.61 -12.47
N VAL A 41 -1.11 -5.51 -11.19
CA VAL A 41 -0.63 -4.43 -10.31
C VAL A 41 0.33 -4.99 -9.27
N HIS A 42 1.53 -4.41 -9.22
CA HIS A 42 2.53 -4.69 -8.19
C HIS A 42 2.69 -3.47 -7.28
N LEU A 43 2.36 -3.63 -6.00
CA LEU A 43 2.38 -2.57 -4.98
C LEU A 43 3.53 -2.79 -4.02
N ASN A 44 4.22 -1.71 -3.67
CA ASN A 44 5.40 -1.77 -2.80
C ASN A 44 5.06 -1.74 -1.30
N ALA A 45 3.78 -1.55 -0.95
CA ALA A 45 3.33 -1.69 0.43
C ALA A 45 1.90 -2.24 0.49
N PRO A 46 1.56 -3.12 1.46
CA PRO A 46 0.21 -3.69 1.56
C PRO A 46 -0.86 -2.62 1.72
N ALA A 47 -0.61 -1.58 2.52
CA ALA A 47 -1.55 -0.46 2.72
C ALA A 47 -2.05 0.23 1.43
N GLN A 48 -1.34 0.08 0.31
CA GLN A 48 -1.75 0.62 -1.00
C GLN A 48 -2.87 -0.19 -1.65
N ALA A 49 -3.01 -1.47 -1.29
CA ALA A 49 -4.07 -2.35 -1.80
C ALA A 49 -5.41 -2.10 -1.09
N ALA A 50 -5.40 -1.45 0.08
CA ALA A 50 -6.61 -1.22 0.87
C ALA A 50 -7.68 -0.44 0.07
N GLY A 51 -8.87 -1.03 -0.07
CA GLY A 51 -9.99 -0.45 -0.82
C GLY A 51 -9.79 -0.42 -2.34
N LEU A 52 -8.69 -0.98 -2.86
CA LEU A 52 -8.48 -1.11 -4.29
C LEU A 52 -9.45 -2.16 -4.83
N ASP A 53 -10.06 -1.87 -5.97
CA ASP A 53 -10.97 -2.80 -6.63
C ASP A 53 -10.66 -2.76 -8.12
N LEU A 54 -9.89 -3.77 -8.55
CA LEU A 54 -9.41 -3.97 -9.90
C LEU A 54 -9.74 -5.40 -10.31
N THR A 55 -9.95 -5.59 -11.61
CA THR A 55 -10.22 -6.90 -12.21
C THR A 55 -8.94 -7.70 -12.46
N CYS A 56 -7.78 -7.05 -12.50
CA CYS A 56 -6.49 -7.71 -12.65
C CYS A 56 -5.90 -8.10 -11.29
N PRO A 57 -4.98 -9.09 -11.25
CA PRO A 57 -4.36 -9.53 -10.00
C PRO A 57 -3.54 -8.40 -9.35
N ILE A 58 -3.53 -8.40 -8.02
CA ILE A 58 -2.79 -7.47 -7.18
C ILE A 58 -1.74 -8.25 -6.38
N VAL A 59 -0.47 -7.91 -6.59
CA VAL A 59 0.66 -8.41 -5.81
C VAL A 59 1.12 -7.30 -4.88
N ALA A 60 1.11 -7.55 -3.58
CA ALA A 60 1.63 -6.62 -2.58
C ALA A 60 2.94 -7.11 -1.98
N VAL A 61 3.93 -6.24 -1.93
CA VAL A 61 5.18 -6.51 -1.20
C VAL A 61 5.07 -6.02 0.23
N SER A 62 5.38 -6.89 1.18
CA SER A 62 5.57 -6.56 2.58
C SER A 62 7.06 -6.52 2.90
N HIS A 63 7.66 -5.33 2.81
CA HIS A 63 9.06 -5.11 3.22
C HIS A 63 9.15 -4.92 4.74
N SER A 64 8.54 -3.84 5.20
CA SER A 64 8.31 -3.50 6.60
C SER A 64 7.27 -2.37 6.57
N CYS A 65 6.46 -2.25 7.61
CA CYS A 65 5.55 -1.10 7.76
C CYS A 65 5.93 -0.30 9.00
N VAL A 66 5.34 0.88 9.15
CA VAL A 66 5.56 1.74 10.34
C VAL A 66 5.36 0.95 11.64
N ALA A 67 4.36 0.05 11.68
CA ALA A 67 4.11 -0.78 12.85
C ALA A 67 5.23 -1.79 13.15
N THR A 68 5.67 -2.56 12.15
CA THR A 68 6.75 -3.55 12.37
C THR A 68 8.09 -2.86 12.61
N TRP A 69 8.34 -1.70 11.99
CA TRP A 69 9.54 -0.90 12.22
C TRP A 69 9.58 -0.34 13.64
N LEU A 70 8.48 0.26 14.13
CA LEU A 70 8.41 0.76 15.52
C LEU A 70 8.64 -0.38 16.52
N HIS A 71 8.08 -1.55 16.25
CA HIS A 71 8.29 -2.72 17.09
C HIS A 71 9.75 -3.17 17.08
N ALA A 72 10.34 -3.36 15.90
CA ALA A 72 11.69 -3.89 15.77
C ALA A 72 12.79 -2.92 16.25
N VAL A 73 12.64 -1.61 15.95
CA VAL A 73 13.66 -0.60 16.22
C VAL A 73 13.48 0.06 17.58
N ARG A 74 12.25 0.22 18.06
CA ARG A 74 11.94 0.93 19.31
C ARG A 74 11.32 0.05 20.39
N GLY A 75 10.95 -1.20 20.11
CA GLY A 75 10.22 -2.05 21.06
C GLY A 75 8.81 -1.53 21.35
N GLN A 76 8.24 -0.71 20.46
CA GLN A 76 6.98 0.00 20.68
C GLN A 76 5.93 -0.39 19.64
N ALA A 77 4.66 -0.39 20.05
CA ALA A 77 3.56 -0.37 19.10
C ALA A 77 3.33 1.06 18.58
N PRO A 78 2.70 1.24 17.41
CA PRO A 78 2.14 2.54 17.04
C PRO A 78 1.25 3.07 18.17
N ALA A 79 1.41 4.34 18.51
CA ALA A 79 0.46 5.02 19.39
C ALA A 79 -0.95 4.96 18.80
N ASP A 80 -1.99 5.16 19.60
CA ASP A 80 -3.39 5.04 19.15
C ASP A 80 -3.69 5.88 17.89
N ALA A 81 -3.13 7.09 17.80
CA ALA A 81 -3.26 7.96 16.62
C ALA A 81 -2.67 7.38 15.32
N TRP A 82 -1.82 6.35 15.42
CA TRP A 82 -1.17 5.65 14.30
C TRP A 82 -1.66 4.19 14.17
N SER A 83 -2.63 3.76 14.98
CA SER A 83 -3.19 2.41 14.93
C SER A 83 -3.79 2.07 13.56
N TRP A 84 -4.31 3.09 12.85
CA TRP A 84 -4.82 2.97 11.48
C TRP A 84 -3.82 2.36 10.51
N GLN A 85 -2.50 2.57 10.71
CA GLN A 85 -1.47 1.99 9.85
C GLN A 85 -1.53 0.46 9.85
N ARG A 86 -1.77 -0.14 11.02
CA ARG A 86 -1.89 -1.59 11.17
C ARG A 86 -3.15 -2.07 10.47
N ASP A 87 -4.26 -1.40 10.69
CA ASP A 87 -5.57 -1.83 10.21
C ASP A 87 -5.67 -1.68 8.68
N ARG A 88 -5.10 -0.60 8.12
CA ARG A 88 -4.98 -0.41 6.68
C ARG A 88 -4.03 -1.43 6.04
N ASN A 89 -2.89 -1.73 6.67
CA ASN A 89 -2.01 -2.80 6.18
C ASN A 89 -2.73 -4.15 6.16
N ARG A 90 -3.51 -4.47 7.20
CA ARG A 90 -4.37 -5.66 7.23
C ARG A 90 -5.36 -5.67 6.06
N ALA A 91 -6.12 -4.59 5.87
CA ALA A 91 -7.05 -4.47 4.76
C ALA A 91 -6.35 -4.63 3.39
N GLY A 92 -5.10 -4.16 3.30
CA GLY A 92 -4.23 -4.35 2.16
C GLY A 92 -3.82 -5.80 1.92
N PHE A 93 -3.41 -6.51 2.96
CA PHE A 93 -3.11 -7.94 2.91
C PHE A 93 -4.33 -8.75 2.49
N ASP A 94 -5.49 -8.47 3.07
CA ASP A 94 -6.75 -9.15 2.79
C ASP A 94 -7.20 -8.88 1.34
N ARG A 95 -6.82 -7.73 0.76
CA ARG A 95 -7.16 -7.38 -0.62
C ARG A 95 -6.17 -7.92 -1.65
N ALA A 96 -4.90 -8.11 -1.31
CA ALA A 96 -3.91 -8.59 -2.26
C ALA A 96 -4.19 -10.05 -2.65
N ASP A 97 -4.08 -10.38 -3.94
CA ASP A 97 -4.19 -11.76 -4.42
C ASP A 97 -2.95 -12.58 -4.07
N VAL A 98 -1.78 -11.91 -4.04
CA VAL A 98 -0.52 -12.49 -3.61
C VAL A 98 0.23 -11.49 -2.73
N VAL A 99 0.77 -11.98 -1.62
CA VAL A 99 1.66 -11.23 -0.75
C VAL A 99 3.05 -11.83 -0.85
N ILE A 100 4.05 -11.00 -1.14
CA ILE A 100 5.45 -11.39 -1.14
C ILE A 100 6.22 -10.60 -0.09
N ALA A 101 7.26 -11.21 0.49
CA ALA A 101 8.16 -10.55 1.40
C ALA A 101 9.61 -10.89 1.01
N PRO A 102 10.56 -9.94 1.11
CA PRO A 102 11.97 -10.26 0.97
C PRO A 102 12.36 -11.23 2.09
N SER A 103 13.09 -12.29 1.72
CA SER A 103 13.49 -13.39 2.62
C SER A 103 14.34 -12.96 3.84
N ARG A 104 14.76 -11.69 3.92
CA ARG A 104 15.61 -11.09 4.98
C ARG A 104 15.33 -9.59 5.18
N SER A 105 14.08 -9.22 5.43
CA SER A 105 13.69 -7.82 5.72
C SER A 105 13.84 -7.47 7.19
#